data_AF-A0A2A3FTV5-F1
#
_entry.id   AF-A0A2A3FTV5-F1
#
_cell.length_a   1.000
_cell.length_b   1.000
_cell.length_c   1.000
_cell.angle_alpha   90.00
_cell.angle_beta   90.00
_cell.angle_gamma   90.00
#
_symmetry.space_group_name_H-M   'P 1'
#
loop_
_entity.id
_entity.type
_entity.pdbx_description
1 polymer ?
#
loop_
_entity_poly.entity_id
_entity_poly.type
_entity_poly.pdbx_seq_one_letter_code
_entity_poly.pdbx_strand_id
1 'polypeptide(L)'
;MGSTDLITYLNYMSTWETESDENIDGIISEQALFVNLGEFDSDTAVNAEFTTLYDLSCEVRNLTVAKDATQIAADGAAVAAIWSFGLGMAAFAALQAAEIIQEKVISSKSTDLNNKLTSVDADISAQINSPVSDYVAKYKQNNNLIASKAPVGLDTRTCRGLLLQFLAQVQRNTTLDVGTFKQYAESARRLYNSDEINAVYDALDTLNLSQKTDADVKKFMDFLAGFNFPGKTEISMVQNACIAIMFYKLKIANATIREQAEAAGLPVEEVDATAFGAMDAVGKFIAVVAVVMSVADVVFEILDIENVVTQCDKMCDQLNGPIKQSYLDYFNGIKTSARAYKAAIQPDSGNSAGRDIQQMQNQIQQWGSITQFGIQIAEITGTADNPDQKSGTATKTDHAFSGYNGSWEIGNWGDTLRFTN
;
A
#
# COMPACT_ATOMS: atom_id res chain seq x y z
N MET A 1 -23.85 1.15 -6.00
CA MET A 1 -22.46 1.46 -5.59
C MET A 1 -21.54 0.30 -5.96
N GLY A 2 -21.92 -0.95 -5.67
CA GLY A 2 -21.12 -2.12 -6.05
C GLY A 2 -20.80 -2.19 -7.55
N SER A 3 -21.80 -2.06 -8.43
CA SER A 3 -21.57 -2.02 -9.88
C SER A 3 -20.69 -0.85 -10.32
N THR A 4 -20.87 0.32 -9.71
CA THR A 4 -20.09 1.54 -9.98
C THR A 4 -18.60 1.30 -9.76
N ASP A 5 -18.22 0.64 -8.66
CA ASP A 5 -16.82 0.33 -8.38
C ASP A 5 -16.22 -0.60 -9.47
N LEU A 6 -16.98 -1.60 -9.94
CA LEU A 6 -16.53 -2.50 -11.01
C LEU A 6 -16.42 -1.77 -12.37
N ILE A 7 -17.40 -0.94 -12.70
CA ILE A 7 -17.39 -0.09 -13.91
C ILE A 7 -16.16 0.82 -13.89
N THR A 8 -15.90 1.49 -12.77
CA THR A 8 -14.74 2.37 -12.60
C THR A 8 -13.44 1.61 -12.76
N TYR A 9 -13.31 0.42 -12.15
CA TYR A 9 -12.13 -0.43 -12.30
C TYR A 9 -11.88 -0.83 -13.75
N LEU A 10 -12.89 -1.39 -14.43
CA LEU A 10 -12.76 -1.86 -15.81
C LEU A 10 -12.49 -0.70 -16.78
N ASN A 11 -13.18 0.42 -16.61
CA ASN A 11 -12.94 1.63 -17.39
C ASN A 11 -11.48 2.09 -17.22
N TYR A 12 -11.03 2.26 -15.97
CA TYR A 12 -9.69 2.73 -15.70
C TYR A 12 -8.62 1.79 -16.28
N MET A 13 -8.73 0.48 -16.03
CA MET A 13 -7.79 -0.52 -16.57
C MET A 13 -7.80 -0.57 -18.10
N SER A 14 -8.96 -0.37 -18.74
CA SER A 14 -9.04 -0.34 -20.21
C SER A 14 -8.21 0.78 -20.85
N THR A 15 -7.98 1.90 -20.14
CA THR A 15 -7.19 3.03 -20.66
C THR A 15 -5.68 2.75 -20.76
N TRP A 16 -5.23 1.62 -20.20
CA TRP A 16 -3.83 1.23 -20.16
C TRP A 16 -3.40 0.34 -21.33
N GLU A 17 -4.33 -0.24 -22.10
CA GLU A 17 -4.01 -1.10 -23.25
C GLU A 17 -3.20 -0.37 -24.32
N THR A 18 -3.57 0.89 -24.61
CA THR A 18 -2.98 1.71 -25.66
C THR A 18 -1.83 2.59 -25.15
N GLU A 19 -1.44 2.45 -23.88
CA GLU A 19 -0.32 3.20 -23.33
C GLU A 19 1.03 2.73 -23.90
N SER A 20 2.04 3.61 -23.89
CA SER A 20 3.37 3.30 -24.36
C SER A 20 4.03 2.21 -23.52
N ASP A 21 4.88 1.41 -24.16
CA ASP A 21 5.62 0.34 -23.50
C ASP A 21 6.55 0.91 -22.41
N GLU A 22 7.18 2.06 -22.67
CA GLU A 22 8.05 2.76 -21.71
C GLU A 22 7.29 3.17 -20.44
N ASN A 23 6.07 3.68 -20.58
CA ASN A 23 5.25 4.08 -19.45
C ASN A 23 4.81 2.87 -18.62
N ILE A 24 4.42 1.77 -19.28
CA ILE A 24 4.03 0.52 -18.60
C ILE A 24 5.24 -0.12 -17.90
N ASP A 25 6.39 -0.17 -18.56
CA ASP A 25 7.64 -0.66 -17.95
C ASP A 25 8.05 0.19 -16.74
N GLY A 26 7.82 1.50 -16.80
CA GLY A 26 7.99 2.40 -15.66
C GLY A 26 7.14 2.01 -14.45
N ILE A 27 5.88 1.63 -14.67
CA ILE A 27 4.95 1.15 -13.63
C ILE A 27 5.38 -0.20 -13.08
N ILE A 28 5.75 -1.14 -13.95
CA ILE A 28 6.22 -2.49 -13.56
C ILE A 28 7.51 -2.37 -12.73
N SER A 29 8.42 -1.49 -13.14
CA SER A 29 9.67 -1.22 -12.42
C SER A 29 9.42 -0.63 -11.02
N GLU A 30 8.48 0.31 -10.88
CA GLU A 30 8.07 0.83 -9.56
C GLU A 30 7.55 -0.29 -8.66
N GLN A 31 6.71 -1.17 -9.20
CA GLN A 31 6.16 -2.30 -8.46
C GLN A 31 7.26 -3.30 -8.05
N ALA A 32 8.22 -3.58 -8.93
CA ALA A 32 9.35 -4.44 -8.61
C ALA A 32 10.21 -3.86 -7.47
N LEU A 33 10.41 -2.55 -7.43
CA LEU A 33 11.07 -1.86 -6.31
C LEU A 33 10.24 -1.96 -5.04
N PHE A 34 8.93 -1.70 -5.12
CA PHE A 34 8.01 -1.77 -3.98
C PHE A 34 8.04 -3.15 -3.30
N VAL A 35 7.94 -4.23 -4.08
CA VAL A 35 7.96 -5.60 -3.57
C VAL A 35 9.28 -5.96 -2.90
N ASN A 36 10.38 -5.30 -3.27
CA ASN A 36 11.72 -5.62 -2.80
C ASN A 36 12.30 -4.56 -1.85
N LEU A 37 11.45 -3.71 -1.25
CA LEU A 37 11.88 -2.73 -0.25
C LEU A 37 12.56 -3.37 0.97
N GLY A 38 12.10 -4.56 1.37
CA GLY A 38 12.62 -5.27 2.52
C GLY A 38 12.37 -4.55 3.85
N GLU A 39 13.14 -4.92 4.86
CA GLU A 39 13.13 -4.26 6.17
C GLU A 39 14.08 -3.07 6.19
N PHE A 40 13.66 -1.98 6.83
CA PHE A 40 14.47 -0.78 7.01
C PHE A 40 14.02 0.05 8.21
N ASP A 41 14.96 0.82 8.76
CA ASP A 41 14.70 1.83 9.79
C ASP A 41 14.51 3.20 9.13
N SER A 42 13.27 3.70 9.16
CA SER A 42 12.94 5.04 8.69
C SER A 42 12.98 6.09 9.80
N ASP A 43 12.86 5.67 11.06
CA ASP A 43 12.62 6.60 12.17
C ASP A 43 13.86 7.46 12.39
N THR A 44 15.06 6.87 12.33
CA THR A 44 16.32 7.60 12.46
C THR A 44 16.46 8.66 11.37
N ALA A 45 16.23 8.29 10.10
CA ALA A 45 16.35 9.20 8.95
C ALA A 45 15.31 10.33 9.00
N VAL A 46 14.05 10.00 9.25
CA VAL A 46 12.96 10.99 9.38
C VAL A 46 13.25 11.95 10.54
N ASN A 47 13.66 11.44 11.71
CA ASN A 47 13.97 12.28 12.87
C ASN A 47 15.14 13.24 12.59
N ALA A 48 16.22 12.78 11.96
CA ALA A 48 17.37 13.62 11.63
C ALA A 48 17.00 14.74 10.65
N GLU A 49 16.23 14.40 9.61
CA GLU A 49 15.80 15.33 8.59
C GLU A 49 14.81 16.37 9.12
N PHE A 50 13.82 15.95 9.90
CA PHE A 50 12.86 16.87 10.50
C PHE A 50 13.45 17.75 11.61
N THR A 51 14.53 17.30 12.27
CA THR A 51 15.29 18.18 13.19
C THR A 51 15.93 19.32 12.41
N THR A 52 16.57 19.01 11.28
CA THR A 52 17.19 20.04 10.41
C THR A 52 16.16 21.03 9.87
N LEU A 53 14.99 20.53 9.43
CA LEU A 53 13.89 21.36 8.94
C LEU A 53 13.31 22.25 10.04
N TYR A 54 13.11 21.70 11.23
CA TYR A 54 12.62 22.46 12.37
C TYR A 54 13.59 23.58 12.75
N ASP A 55 14.89 23.30 12.82
CA ASP A 55 15.91 24.29 13.14
C ASP A 55 15.93 25.42 12.11
N LEU A 56 15.92 25.09 10.81
CA LEU A 56 15.85 26.08 9.73
C LEU A 56 14.56 26.91 9.80
N SER A 57 13.41 26.29 10.08
CA SER A 57 12.13 27.00 10.21
C SER A 57 12.12 27.97 11.41
N CYS A 58 12.71 27.55 12.54
CA CYS A 58 12.87 28.40 13.71
C CYS A 58 13.82 29.57 13.45
N GLU A 59 14.91 29.36 12.70
CA GLU A 59 15.82 30.43 12.28
C GLU A 59 15.10 31.46 11.41
N VAL A 60 14.35 31.02 10.40
CA VAL A 60 13.55 31.89 9.53
C VAL A 60 12.54 32.69 10.35
N ARG A 61 11.77 32.02 11.22
CA ARG A 61 10.82 32.69 12.13
C ARG A 61 11.52 33.77 12.96
N ASN A 62 12.59 33.41 13.65
CA ASN A 62 13.26 34.31 14.60
C ASN A 62 13.78 35.57 13.88
N LEU A 63 14.31 35.41 12.66
CA LEU A 63 14.76 36.53 11.83
C LEU A 63 13.60 37.40 11.32
N THR A 64 12.46 36.79 10.98
CA THR A 64 11.24 37.51 10.55
C THR A 64 10.62 38.29 11.70
N VAL A 65 10.47 37.69 12.89
CA VAL A 65 9.96 38.35 14.10
C VAL A 65 10.87 39.51 14.52
N ALA A 66 12.19 39.34 14.43
CA ALA A 66 13.14 40.41 14.71
C ALA A 66 13.07 41.58 13.72
N LYS A 67 12.43 41.41 12.55
CA LYS A 67 12.36 42.39 11.46
C LYS A 67 11.02 43.14 11.35
N ASP A 68 9.93 42.65 11.93
CA ASP A 68 8.53 43.05 11.65
C ASP A 68 8.29 44.59 11.49
N ALA A 69 7.56 45.12 10.49
CA ALA A 69 6.54 44.54 9.62
C ALA A 69 6.43 45.30 8.27
N THR A 70 6.52 44.64 7.10
CA THR A 70 5.69 45.00 5.90
C THR A 70 5.65 43.97 4.77
N GLN A 71 6.62 43.07 4.57
CA GLN A 71 6.60 42.18 3.40
C GLN A 71 7.40 40.90 3.67
N ILE A 72 6.78 39.73 3.45
CA ILE A 72 7.31 38.52 2.76
C ILE A 72 6.19 37.46 2.83
N ALA A 73 5.40 37.38 1.75
CA ALA A 73 4.34 36.37 1.55
C ALA A 73 4.77 35.30 0.52
N ALA A 74 6.06 35.27 0.16
CA ALA A 74 6.59 34.51 -0.97
C ALA A 74 7.10 33.10 -0.60
N ASP A 75 7.23 32.76 0.68
CA ASP A 75 7.78 31.45 1.10
C ASP A 75 6.71 30.36 1.21
N GLY A 76 5.45 30.75 1.41
CA GLY A 76 4.35 29.84 1.69
C GLY A 76 4.08 28.83 0.56
N ALA A 77 3.83 29.30 -0.65
CA ALA A 77 3.45 28.42 -1.76
C ALA A 77 4.57 27.46 -2.23
N ALA A 78 5.82 27.70 -1.81
CA ALA A 78 6.92 26.81 -2.10
C ALA A 78 6.80 25.55 -1.24
N VAL A 79 6.42 25.72 0.03
CA VAL A 79 6.19 24.62 0.97
C VAL A 79 5.10 23.67 0.47
N ALA A 80 3.97 24.14 -0.07
CA ALA A 80 2.86 23.24 -0.44
C ALA A 80 3.12 22.28 -1.62
N ALA A 81 4.00 22.61 -2.57
CA ALA A 81 4.30 21.75 -3.73
C ALA A 81 5.21 20.54 -3.42
N ILE A 82 5.73 20.49 -2.20
CA ILE A 82 6.90 19.69 -1.84
C ILE A 82 6.53 18.44 -1.03
N TRP A 83 5.53 18.54 -0.15
CA TRP A 83 5.21 17.51 0.88
C TRP A 83 4.25 16.42 0.40
N SER A 84 3.98 16.37 -0.89
CA SER A 84 3.14 15.36 -1.47
C SER A 84 4.00 14.27 -2.09
N PHE A 85 4.02 13.09 -1.47
CA PHE A 85 4.26 11.84 -2.19
C PHE A 85 3.12 11.60 -3.19
N GLY A 86 2.95 12.49 -4.18
CA GLY A 86 2.03 12.31 -5.29
C GLY A 86 1.05 13.44 -5.62
N LEU A 87 1.30 14.70 -5.28
CA LEU A 87 0.48 15.84 -5.76
C LEU A 87 1.37 16.99 -6.24
N GLY A 88 1.85 16.84 -7.48
CA GLY A 88 2.18 17.94 -8.39
C GLY A 88 3.15 19.02 -7.91
N MET A 89 4.39 18.95 -8.39
CA MET A 89 5.42 20.01 -8.37
C MET A 89 5.01 21.35 -9.05
N ALA A 90 3.73 21.58 -9.34
CA ALA A 90 3.24 22.71 -10.13
C ALA A 90 3.26 24.04 -9.36
N ALA A 91 3.29 24.06 -8.03
CA ALA A 91 3.31 25.31 -7.27
C ALA A 91 4.69 26.01 -7.29
N PHE A 92 5.77 25.30 -7.66
CA PHE A 92 7.13 25.82 -7.59
C PHE A 92 7.46 26.87 -8.68
N ALA A 93 6.78 26.83 -9.83
CA ALA A 93 7.08 27.72 -10.96
C ALA A 93 6.61 29.18 -10.75
N ALA A 94 5.68 29.43 -9.83
CA ALA A 94 5.08 30.76 -9.64
C ALA A 94 5.87 31.67 -8.68
N LEU A 95 6.79 31.12 -7.87
CA LEU A 95 7.41 31.85 -6.73
C LEU A 95 8.82 32.36 -6.99
N GLN A 96 9.53 31.83 -7.99
CA GLN A 96 10.84 32.38 -8.39
C GLN A 96 10.78 33.82 -8.90
N ALA A 97 9.58 34.40 -9.06
CA ALA A 97 9.39 35.71 -9.67
C ALA A 97 9.30 36.90 -8.68
N ALA A 98 9.40 36.71 -7.36
CA ALA A 98 9.15 37.80 -6.41
C ALA A 98 10.20 37.91 -5.28
N GLU A 99 11.33 38.56 -5.55
CA GLU A 99 12.21 39.13 -4.50
C GLU A 99 12.72 40.53 -4.88
N ILE A 100 12.64 41.49 -3.94
CA ILE A 100 13.33 42.79 -3.97
C ILE A 100 14.07 43.01 -2.63
N ILE A 101 15.33 42.61 -2.62
CA ILE A 101 16.53 43.26 -2.07
C ILE A 101 16.32 44.20 -0.85
N GLN A 102 16.03 43.63 0.30
CA GLN A 102 16.78 43.82 1.57
C GLN A 102 16.71 42.53 2.41
N GLU A 103 16.57 41.45 1.65
CA GLU A 103 16.02 40.16 1.99
C GLU A 103 17.14 39.13 2.17
N LYS A 104 18.40 39.43 1.85
CA LYS A 104 19.44 38.43 1.56
C LYS A 104 19.72 37.33 2.60
N VAL A 105 19.66 37.62 3.92
CA VAL A 105 19.87 36.59 4.96
C VAL A 105 18.59 35.79 5.23
N ILE A 106 17.44 36.47 5.29
CA ILE A 106 16.13 35.81 5.44
C ILE A 106 15.81 35.01 4.17
N SER A 107 15.98 35.60 2.99
CA SER A 107 15.98 35.00 1.65
C SER A 107 16.92 33.80 1.57
N SER A 108 18.17 33.92 2.03
CA SER A 108 19.10 32.78 2.00
C SER A 108 18.62 31.64 2.90
N LYS A 109 18.14 31.92 4.11
CA LYS A 109 17.65 30.88 5.02
C LYS A 109 16.30 30.31 4.62
N SER A 110 15.46 31.12 3.99
CA SER A 110 14.18 30.69 3.41
C SER A 110 14.43 29.90 2.13
N THR A 111 15.47 30.23 1.36
CA THR A 111 15.98 29.45 0.23
C THR A 111 16.54 28.11 0.72
N ASP A 112 17.33 28.10 1.80
CA ASP A 112 17.86 26.86 2.40
C ASP A 112 16.72 25.98 2.91
N LEU A 113 15.76 26.56 3.63
CA LEU A 113 14.53 25.89 4.06
C LEU A 113 13.77 25.36 2.85
N ASN A 114 13.49 26.17 1.84
CA ASN A 114 12.76 25.77 0.64
C ASN A 114 13.46 24.65 -0.13
N ASN A 115 14.78 24.74 -0.30
CA ASN A 115 15.58 23.69 -0.93
C ASN A 115 15.50 22.39 -0.12
N LYS A 116 15.64 22.49 1.21
CA LYS A 116 15.59 21.33 2.10
C LYS A 116 14.21 20.70 2.18
N LEU A 117 13.17 21.54 2.17
CA LEU A 117 11.80 21.09 2.04
C LEU A 117 11.72 20.31 0.70
N THR A 118 12.14 20.88 -0.43
CA THR A 118 12.02 20.27 -1.78
C THR A 118 12.72 18.92 -1.89
N SER A 119 13.85 18.76 -1.21
CA SER A 119 14.64 17.54 -1.22
C SER A 119 14.26 16.53 -0.15
N VAL A 120 13.40 16.87 0.82
CA VAL A 120 13.17 16.07 2.03
C VAL A 120 12.91 14.59 1.78
N ASP A 121 12.03 14.24 0.82
CA ASP A 121 11.70 12.84 0.53
C ASP A 121 12.91 12.10 -0.04
N ALA A 122 13.68 12.77 -0.89
CA ALA A 122 14.91 12.24 -1.48
C ALA A 122 15.99 12.09 -0.41
N ASP A 123 16.12 13.06 0.49
CA ASP A 123 17.10 13.06 1.57
C ASP A 123 16.81 11.97 2.60
N ILE A 124 15.54 11.85 3.04
CA ILE A 124 15.11 10.78 3.95
C ILE A 124 15.33 9.42 3.30
N SER A 125 14.81 9.22 2.08
CA SER A 125 14.89 7.92 1.41
C SER A 125 16.34 7.50 1.12
N ALA A 126 17.20 8.45 0.74
CA ALA A 126 18.64 8.20 0.56
C ALA A 126 19.35 7.86 1.88
N GLN A 127 18.94 8.45 3.01
CA GLN A 127 19.48 8.11 4.33
C GLN A 127 19.05 6.73 4.82
N ILE A 128 17.88 6.25 4.38
CA ILE A 128 17.39 4.91 4.71
C ILE A 128 18.25 3.87 3.97
N ASN A 129 18.15 3.82 2.63
CA ASN A 129 18.97 2.99 1.75
C ASN A 129 18.64 3.22 0.26
N SER A 130 19.47 2.67 -0.64
CA SER A 130 19.28 2.79 -2.10
C SER A 130 17.93 2.23 -2.59
N PRO A 131 17.49 1.02 -2.21
CA PRO A 131 16.18 0.50 -2.63
C PRO A 131 14.99 1.42 -2.30
N VAL A 132 14.97 2.00 -1.10
CA VAL A 132 13.92 2.95 -0.69
C VAL A 132 14.01 4.25 -1.50
N SER A 133 15.22 4.77 -1.71
CA SER A 133 15.46 5.94 -2.57
C SER A 133 14.98 5.71 -4.01
N ASP A 134 15.34 4.58 -4.61
CA ASP A 134 14.96 4.23 -5.98
C ASP A 134 13.44 4.10 -6.10
N TYR A 135 12.80 3.46 -5.12
CA TYR A 135 11.34 3.35 -5.06
C TYR A 135 10.67 4.73 -4.98
N VAL A 136 11.09 5.59 -4.06
CA VAL A 136 10.49 6.94 -3.89
C VAL A 136 10.65 7.76 -5.16
N ALA A 137 11.81 7.71 -5.81
CA ALA A 137 12.04 8.39 -7.08
C ALA A 137 11.11 7.89 -8.19
N LYS A 138 11.00 6.56 -8.33
CA LYS A 138 10.14 5.95 -9.36
C LYS A 138 8.65 6.19 -9.10
N TYR A 139 8.23 6.10 -7.83
CA TYR A 139 6.88 6.42 -7.38
C TYR A 139 6.50 7.86 -7.77
N LYS A 140 7.39 8.84 -7.54
CA LYS A 140 7.16 10.24 -7.92
C LYS A 140 7.06 10.40 -9.45
N GLN A 141 7.98 9.78 -10.20
CA GLN A 141 7.99 9.83 -11.67
C GLN A 141 6.66 9.37 -12.26
N ASN A 142 6.15 8.24 -11.78
CA ASN A 142 4.95 7.61 -12.33
C ASN A 142 3.64 8.29 -11.90
N ASN A 143 3.68 9.15 -10.88
CA ASN A 143 2.48 9.74 -10.31
C ASN A 143 1.70 10.61 -11.31
N ASN A 144 2.41 11.39 -12.12
CA ASN A 144 1.79 12.26 -13.12
C ASN A 144 1.09 11.46 -14.21
N LEU A 145 1.66 10.32 -14.60
CA LEU A 145 1.05 9.40 -15.57
C LEU A 145 -0.23 8.77 -14.99
N ILE A 146 -0.18 8.32 -13.74
CA ILE A 146 -1.35 7.72 -13.08
C ILE A 146 -2.47 8.75 -12.92
N ALA A 147 -2.13 9.97 -12.52
CA ALA A 147 -3.07 11.08 -12.40
C ALA A 147 -3.67 11.50 -13.74
N SER A 148 -2.87 11.54 -14.82
CA SER A 148 -3.37 11.92 -16.16
C SER A 148 -4.35 10.90 -16.75
N LYS A 149 -4.28 9.65 -16.31
CA LYS A 149 -5.23 8.58 -16.66
C LYS A 149 -6.42 8.46 -15.71
N ALA A 150 -6.46 9.21 -14.62
CA ALA A 150 -7.53 9.13 -13.65
C ALA A 150 -8.88 9.52 -14.29
N PRO A 151 -9.90 8.64 -14.25
CA PRO A 151 -11.24 9.02 -14.67
C PRO A 151 -11.75 10.20 -13.84
N VAL A 152 -12.63 11.02 -14.43
CA VAL A 152 -13.23 12.16 -13.73
C VAL A 152 -13.89 11.69 -12.43
N GLY A 153 -13.48 12.26 -11.31
CA GLY A 153 -14.00 11.94 -9.98
C GLY A 153 -13.29 10.81 -9.24
N LEU A 154 -12.25 10.18 -9.84
CA LEU A 154 -11.40 9.21 -9.15
C LEU A 154 -10.10 9.88 -8.70
N ASP A 155 -9.77 9.76 -7.41
CA ASP A 155 -8.51 10.31 -6.90
C ASP A 155 -7.31 9.42 -7.24
N THR A 156 -6.13 10.05 -7.39
CA THR A 156 -4.89 9.37 -7.78
C THR A 156 -4.53 8.20 -6.85
N ARG A 157 -4.88 8.23 -5.55
CA ARG A 157 -4.62 7.08 -4.68
C ARG A 157 -5.46 5.88 -5.05
N THR A 158 -6.74 6.10 -5.33
CA THR A 158 -7.62 5.02 -5.75
C THR A 158 -7.13 4.44 -7.06
N CYS A 159 -6.73 5.28 -8.02
CA CYS A 159 -6.07 4.84 -9.25
C CYS A 159 -4.83 3.97 -8.98
N ARG A 160 -3.92 4.41 -8.08
CA ARG A 160 -2.74 3.63 -7.69
C ARG A 160 -3.10 2.29 -7.06
N GLY A 161 -4.06 2.28 -6.16
CA GLY A 161 -4.51 1.05 -5.52
C GLY A 161 -5.08 0.05 -6.52
N LEU A 162 -5.93 0.51 -7.43
CA LEU A 162 -6.48 -0.33 -8.51
C LEU A 162 -5.36 -0.85 -9.43
N LEU A 163 -4.35 -0.04 -9.74
CA LEU A 163 -3.22 -0.43 -10.57
C LEU A 163 -2.34 -1.48 -9.87
N LEU A 164 -2.04 -1.31 -8.58
CA LEU A 164 -1.32 -2.33 -7.80
C LEU A 164 -2.12 -3.64 -7.71
N GLN A 165 -3.43 -3.57 -7.49
CA GLN A 165 -4.29 -4.75 -7.51
C GLN A 165 -4.26 -5.46 -8.87
N PHE A 166 -4.28 -4.70 -9.96
CA PHE A 166 -4.19 -5.23 -11.32
C PHE A 166 -2.83 -5.90 -11.58
N LEU A 167 -1.72 -5.28 -11.20
CA LEU A 167 -0.37 -5.86 -11.32
C LEU A 167 -0.25 -7.15 -10.52
N ALA A 168 -0.79 -7.18 -9.30
CA ALA A 168 -0.88 -8.40 -8.48
C ALA A 168 -1.65 -9.51 -9.19
N GLN A 169 -2.78 -9.18 -9.82
CA GLN A 169 -3.57 -10.14 -10.58
C GLN A 169 -2.78 -10.71 -11.76
N VAL A 170 -2.12 -9.87 -12.55
CA VAL A 170 -1.30 -10.30 -13.68
C VAL A 170 -0.18 -11.23 -13.20
N GLN A 171 0.60 -10.78 -12.21
CA GLN A 171 1.81 -11.48 -11.73
C GLN A 171 1.52 -12.85 -11.12
N ARG A 172 0.30 -13.07 -10.63
CA ARG A 172 -0.10 -14.35 -10.06
C ARG A 172 -0.53 -15.38 -11.09
N ASN A 173 -1.06 -14.90 -12.21
CA ASN A 173 -1.53 -15.77 -13.28
C ASN A 173 -0.46 -15.99 -14.35
N THR A 174 0.52 -15.08 -14.46
CA THR A 174 1.57 -15.12 -15.47
C THR A 174 2.76 -14.24 -15.06
N THR A 175 3.85 -14.30 -15.82
CA THR A 175 4.92 -13.30 -15.76
C THR A 175 4.35 -11.91 -15.99
N LEU A 176 4.72 -10.96 -15.13
CA LEU A 176 4.38 -9.55 -15.31
C LEU A 176 5.43 -8.88 -16.21
N ASP A 177 5.04 -8.59 -17.44
CA ASP A 177 5.78 -7.81 -18.43
C ASP A 177 4.83 -6.90 -19.20
N VAL A 178 5.36 -6.04 -20.09
CA VAL A 178 4.53 -5.09 -20.86
C VAL A 178 3.47 -5.80 -21.71
N GLY A 179 3.80 -6.94 -22.32
CA GLY A 179 2.90 -7.66 -23.21
C GLY A 179 1.72 -8.28 -22.47
N THR A 180 2.00 -8.98 -21.37
CA THR A 180 0.99 -9.58 -20.48
C THR A 180 0.16 -8.52 -19.77
N PHE A 181 0.77 -7.41 -19.36
CA PHE A 181 0.05 -6.25 -18.82
C PHE A 181 -0.98 -5.73 -19.84
N LYS A 182 -0.57 -5.49 -21.10
CA LYS A 182 -1.46 -5.02 -22.17
C LYS A 182 -2.56 -6.03 -22.49
N GLN A 183 -2.24 -7.33 -22.48
CA GLN A 183 -3.23 -8.39 -22.69
C GLN A 183 -4.34 -8.36 -21.62
N TYR A 184 -3.98 -8.13 -20.36
CA TYR A 184 -4.97 -7.98 -19.29
C TYR A 184 -5.75 -6.66 -19.40
N ALA A 185 -5.09 -5.57 -19.78
CA ALA A 185 -5.77 -4.29 -20.00
C ALA A 185 -6.78 -4.37 -21.16
N GLU A 186 -6.43 -5.09 -22.23
CA GLU A 186 -7.34 -5.41 -23.33
C GLU A 186 -8.52 -6.26 -22.86
N SER A 187 -8.27 -7.23 -21.97
CA SER A 187 -9.32 -8.05 -21.35
C SER A 187 -10.30 -7.18 -20.56
N ALA A 188 -9.81 -6.19 -19.81
CA ALA A 188 -10.63 -5.19 -19.13
C ALA A 188 -11.45 -4.35 -20.13
N ARG A 189 -10.85 -3.93 -21.26
CA ARG A 189 -11.56 -3.21 -22.33
C ARG A 189 -12.66 -4.05 -22.96
N ARG A 190 -12.40 -5.34 -23.25
CA ARG A 190 -13.39 -6.26 -23.83
C ARG A 190 -14.59 -6.44 -22.89
N LEU A 191 -14.33 -6.65 -21.60
CA LEU A 191 -15.38 -6.70 -20.58
C LEU A 191 -16.17 -5.40 -20.50
N TYR A 192 -15.48 -4.26 -20.37
CA TYR A 192 -16.11 -2.95 -20.22
C TYR A 192 -17.07 -2.61 -21.36
N ASN A 193 -16.73 -3.01 -22.59
CA ASN A 193 -17.54 -2.78 -23.79
C ASN A 193 -18.53 -3.91 -24.13
N SER A 194 -18.59 -4.97 -23.31
CA SER A 194 -19.46 -6.12 -23.56
C SER A 194 -20.88 -5.87 -23.05
N ASP A 195 -21.86 -6.59 -23.61
CA ASP A 195 -23.23 -6.58 -23.07
C ASP A 195 -23.36 -7.52 -21.87
N GLU A 196 -22.56 -8.60 -21.86
CA GLU A 196 -22.55 -9.65 -20.84
C GLU A 196 -22.20 -9.12 -19.44
N ILE A 197 -21.34 -8.10 -19.35
CA ILE A 197 -20.95 -7.51 -18.06
C ILE A 197 -22.12 -6.84 -17.34
N ASN A 198 -23.17 -6.42 -18.05
CA ASN A 198 -24.35 -5.80 -17.44
C ASN A 198 -25.04 -6.74 -16.46
N ALA A 199 -25.09 -8.05 -16.76
CA ALA A 199 -25.65 -9.03 -15.84
C ALA A 199 -24.84 -9.12 -14.53
N VAL A 200 -23.53 -8.91 -14.61
CA VAL A 200 -22.64 -8.87 -13.43
C VAL A 200 -22.92 -7.61 -12.61
N TYR A 201 -23.07 -6.47 -13.27
CA TYR A 201 -23.45 -5.22 -12.61
C TYR A 201 -24.78 -5.35 -11.85
N ASP A 202 -25.79 -5.92 -12.50
CA ASP A 202 -27.11 -6.15 -11.90
C ASP A 202 -27.04 -7.12 -10.71
N ALA A 203 -26.27 -8.20 -10.82
CA ALA A 203 -26.09 -9.16 -9.74
C ALA A 203 -25.38 -8.53 -8.53
N LEU A 204 -24.36 -7.71 -8.78
CA LEU A 204 -23.59 -7.03 -7.74
C LEU A 204 -24.42 -5.93 -7.06
N ASP A 205 -25.22 -5.18 -7.81
CA ASP A 205 -26.14 -4.20 -7.23
C ASP A 205 -27.28 -4.87 -6.46
N THR A 206 -27.77 -6.02 -6.91
CA THR A 206 -28.74 -6.84 -6.16
C THR A 206 -28.16 -7.25 -4.81
N LEU A 207 -26.92 -7.75 -4.78
CA LEU A 207 -26.23 -8.06 -3.52
C LEU A 207 -26.03 -6.81 -2.67
N ASN A 208 -25.61 -5.70 -3.26
CA ASN A 208 -25.40 -4.43 -2.56
C ASN A 208 -26.68 -3.91 -1.90
N LEU A 209 -27.84 -4.07 -2.54
CA LEU A 209 -29.16 -3.65 -2.01
C LEU A 209 -29.80 -4.69 -1.07
N SER A 210 -29.27 -5.91 -1.03
CA SER A 210 -29.75 -6.97 -0.14
C SER A 210 -29.32 -6.76 1.32
N GLN A 211 -29.84 -7.64 2.18
CA GLN A 211 -29.43 -7.76 3.58
C GLN A 211 -28.03 -8.38 3.73
N LYS A 212 -27.43 -8.89 2.64
CA LYS A 212 -26.10 -9.54 2.63
C LYS A 212 -26.04 -10.74 3.57
N THR A 213 -27.13 -11.48 3.65
CA THR A 213 -27.17 -12.77 4.35
C THR A 213 -26.34 -13.80 3.60
N ASP A 214 -25.97 -14.91 4.25
CA ASP A 214 -25.24 -15.99 3.60
C ASP A 214 -25.94 -16.50 2.33
N ALA A 215 -27.29 -16.49 2.31
CA ALA A 215 -28.08 -16.84 1.13
C ALA A 215 -27.95 -15.82 -0.01
N ASP A 216 -27.90 -14.52 0.31
CA ASP A 216 -27.67 -13.46 -0.68
C ASP A 216 -26.25 -13.58 -1.27
N VAL A 217 -25.26 -13.81 -0.41
CA VAL A 217 -23.85 -14.03 -0.80
C VAL A 217 -23.73 -15.26 -1.69
N LYS A 218 -24.34 -16.38 -1.28
CA LYS A 218 -24.35 -17.62 -2.06
C LYS A 218 -24.95 -17.41 -3.44
N LYS A 219 -26.11 -16.73 -3.53
CA LYS A 219 -26.77 -16.45 -4.80
C LYS A 219 -25.85 -15.67 -5.75
N PHE A 220 -25.09 -14.71 -5.22
CA PHE A 220 -24.12 -13.97 -6.01
C PHE A 220 -22.91 -14.83 -6.40
N MET A 221 -22.39 -15.67 -5.50
CA MET A 221 -21.29 -16.60 -5.81
C MET A 221 -21.67 -17.64 -6.87
N ASP A 222 -22.87 -18.22 -6.78
CA ASP A 222 -23.40 -19.13 -7.79
C ASP A 222 -23.52 -18.45 -9.16
N PHE A 223 -23.93 -17.17 -9.17
CA PHE A 223 -23.94 -16.36 -10.39
C PHE A 223 -22.52 -16.15 -10.96
N LEU A 224 -21.54 -15.80 -10.13
CA LEU A 224 -20.15 -15.62 -10.57
C LEU A 224 -19.51 -16.91 -11.07
N ALA A 225 -19.84 -18.05 -10.47
CA ALA A 225 -19.38 -19.37 -10.93
C ALA A 225 -20.01 -19.75 -12.29
N GLY A 226 -21.26 -19.33 -12.53
CA GLY A 226 -21.96 -19.54 -13.79
C GLY A 226 -21.69 -18.47 -14.86
N PHE A 227 -20.93 -17.42 -14.55
CA PHE A 227 -20.64 -16.35 -15.50
C PHE A 227 -19.78 -16.87 -16.65
N ASN A 228 -20.31 -16.74 -17.88
CA ASN A 228 -19.65 -17.23 -19.08
C ASN A 228 -19.20 -16.06 -19.95
N PHE A 229 -17.92 -16.08 -20.33
CA PHE A 229 -17.32 -15.12 -21.25
C PHE A 229 -16.30 -15.85 -22.13
N PRO A 230 -16.05 -15.42 -23.39
CA PRO A 230 -15.13 -16.14 -24.29
C PRO A 230 -13.71 -16.32 -23.75
N GLY A 231 -13.22 -15.38 -22.94
CA GLY A 231 -11.87 -15.38 -22.40
C GLY A 231 -11.81 -15.72 -20.92
N LYS A 232 -10.91 -16.63 -20.54
CA LYS A 232 -10.69 -17.05 -19.14
C LYS A 232 -10.13 -15.93 -18.27
N THR A 233 -9.29 -15.07 -18.84
CA THR A 233 -8.71 -13.91 -18.14
C THR A 233 -9.79 -12.94 -17.70
N GLU A 234 -10.77 -12.71 -18.56
CA GLU A 234 -11.94 -11.86 -18.30
C GLU A 234 -12.80 -12.41 -17.17
N ILE A 235 -13.11 -13.71 -17.20
CA ILE A 235 -13.86 -14.38 -16.12
C ILE A 235 -13.13 -14.21 -14.78
N SER A 236 -11.83 -14.52 -14.75
CA SER A 236 -11.00 -14.37 -13.55
C SER A 236 -10.95 -12.92 -13.06
N MET A 237 -10.86 -11.95 -13.97
CA MET A 237 -10.86 -10.53 -13.62
C MET A 237 -12.18 -10.09 -12.99
N VAL A 238 -13.31 -10.49 -13.55
CA VAL A 238 -14.64 -10.19 -13.01
C VAL A 238 -14.80 -10.81 -11.62
N GLN A 239 -14.45 -12.09 -11.47
CA GLN A 239 -14.55 -12.80 -10.19
C GLN A 239 -13.70 -12.10 -9.11
N ASN A 240 -12.43 -11.84 -9.41
CA ASN A 240 -11.52 -11.18 -8.46
C ASN A 240 -11.99 -9.78 -8.07
N ALA A 241 -12.43 -8.97 -9.04
CA ALA A 241 -12.92 -7.62 -8.77
C ALA A 241 -14.25 -7.63 -7.99
N CYS A 242 -15.15 -8.57 -8.27
CA CYS A 242 -16.41 -8.68 -7.53
C CYS A 242 -16.18 -9.10 -6.07
N ILE A 243 -15.31 -10.09 -5.84
CA ILE A 243 -14.95 -10.53 -4.48
C ILE A 243 -14.27 -9.39 -3.71
N ALA A 244 -13.44 -8.58 -4.38
CA ALA A 244 -12.86 -7.35 -3.82
C ALA A 244 -13.92 -6.41 -3.25
N ILE A 245 -14.94 -6.14 -4.07
CA ILE A 245 -16.02 -5.21 -3.77
C ILE A 245 -16.84 -5.76 -2.60
N MET A 246 -17.11 -7.07 -2.57
CA MET A 246 -17.81 -7.72 -1.45
C MET A 246 -17.12 -7.47 -0.11
N PHE A 247 -15.80 -7.65 -0.07
CA PHE A 247 -15.04 -7.47 1.17
C PHE A 247 -14.91 -6.00 1.57
N TYR A 248 -14.44 -5.12 0.67
CA TYR A 248 -14.09 -3.76 1.05
C TYR A 248 -15.24 -2.77 1.02
N LYS A 249 -16.13 -2.89 0.05
CA LYS A 249 -17.20 -1.91 -0.19
C LYS A 249 -18.49 -2.36 0.48
N LEU A 250 -18.81 -3.65 0.35
CA LEU A 250 -20.02 -4.22 0.95
C LEU A 250 -19.79 -4.69 2.39
N LYS A 251 -18.54 -4.72 2.87
CA LYS A 251 -18.16 -5.10 4.24
C LYS A 251 -18.65 -6.51 4.64
N ILE A 252 -18.70 -7.43 3.69
CA ILE A 252 -19.08 -8.82 3.94
C ILE A 252 -17.90 -9.54 4.59
N ALA A 253 -18.17 -10.32 5.63
CA ALA A 253 -17.14 -11.04 6.37
C ALA A 253 -16.40 -12.03 5.45
N ASN A 254 -15.06 -12.05 5.55
CA ASN A 254 -14.21 -12.94 4.78
C ASN A 254 -14.64 -14.42 4.92
N ALA A 255 -14.91 -14.87 6.15
CA ALA A 255 -15.38 -16.24 6.40
C ALA A 255 -16.62 -16.62 5.57
N THR A 256 -17.60 -15.71 5.48
CA THR A 256 -18.80 -15.89 4.67
C THR A 256 -18.48 -15.94 3.18
N ILE A 257 -17.61 -15.04 2.68
CA ILE A 257 -17.19 -15.03 1.27
C ILE A 257 -16.51 -16.35 0.91
N ARG A 258 -15.60 -16.82 1.77
CA ARG A 258 -14.87 -18.08 1.60
C ARG A 258 -15.79 -19.29 1.55
N GLU A 259 -16.67 -19.43 2.55
CA GLU A 259 -17.61 -20.54 2.64
C GLU A 259 -18.52 -20.60 1.40
N GLN A 260 -19.06 -19.46 0.97
CA GLN A 260 -19.95 -19.42 -0.18
C GLN A 260 -19.23 -19.57 -1.53
N ALA A 261 -17.97 -19.13 -1.64
CA ALA A 261 -17.15 -19.38 -2.82
C ALA A 261 -16.85 -20.88 -2.98
N GLU A 262 -16.48 -21.55 -1.89
CA GLU A 262 -16.27 -22.99 -1.86
C GLU A 262 -17.55 -23.75 -2.26
N ALA A 263 -18.70 -23.36 -1.68
CA ALA A 263 -19.99 -23.94 -2.00
C ALA A 263 -20.42 -23.73 -3.47
N ALA A 264 -19.95 -22.67 -4.11
CA ALA A 264 -20.17 -22.37 -5.53
C ALA A 264 -19.14 -23.04 -6.46
N GLY A 265 -18.13 -23.72 -5.91
CA GLY A 265 -17.06 -24.37 -6.68
C GLY A 265 -15.97 -23.42 -7.18
N LEU A 266 -15.87 -22.21 -6.62
CA LEU A 266 -14.77 -21.29 -6.89
C LEU A 266 -13.53 -21.69 -6.05
N PRO A 267 -12.31 -21.66 -6.61
CA PRO A 267 -11.11 -22.06 -5.87
C PRO A 267 -10.83 -21.12 -4.70
N VAL A 268 -10.97 -21.62 -3.46
CA VAL A 268 -10.76 -20.84 -2.22
C VAL A 268 -9.34 -20.27 -2.13
N GLU A 269 -8.34 -21.00 -2.61
CA GLU A 269 -6.94 -20.57 -2.70
C GLU A 269 -6.79 -19.29 -3.54
N GLU A 270 -7.56 -19.18 -4.62
CA GLU A 270 -7.58 -18.00 -5.48
C GLU A 270 -8.33 -16.85 -4.80
N VAL A 271 -9.40 -17.13 -4.05
CA VAL A 271 -10.14 -16.14 -3.27
C VAL A 271 -9.27 -15.55 -2.15
N ASP A 272 -8.64 -16.40 -1.34
CA ASP A 272 -7.89 -16.00 -0.15
C ASP A 272 -6.66 -15.16 -0.49
N ALA A 273 -5.88 -15.62 -1.48
CA ALA A 273 -4.69 -14.91 -1.88
C ALA A 273 -5.02 -13.66 -2.72
N THR A 274 -6.09 -13.65 -3.54
CA THR A 274 -6.33 -12.54 -4.51
C THR A 274 -7.15 -11.44 -3.89
N ALA A 275 -8.24 -11.82 -3.23
CA ALA A 275 -9.20 -10.87 -2.72
C ALA A 275 -8.88 -10.36 -1.31
N PHE A 276 -8.13 -11.11 -0.52
CA PHE A 276 -7.82 -10.70 0.85
C PHE A 276 -6.36 -10.28 1.00
N GLY A 277 -5.39 -11.09 0.56
CA GLY A 277 -3.97 -10.78 0.74
C GLY A 277 -3.50 -9.51 -0.01
N ALA A 278 -3.59 -9.53 -1.35
CA ALA A 278 -3.06 -8.44 -2.17
C ALA A 278 -3.83 -7.15 -1.94
N MET A 279 -5.09 -7.34 -1.60
CA MET A 279 -6.10 -6.33 -1.48
C MET A 279 -6.07 -5.66 -0.09
N ASP A 280 -5.74 -6.39 0.98
CA ASP A 280 -5.37 -5.83 2.30
C ASP A 280 -4.08 -5.03 2.22
N ALA A 281 -3.09 -5.53 1.48
CA ALA A 281 -1.87 -4.80 1.22
C ALA A 281 -2.13 -3.49 0.44
N VAL A 282 -2.98 -3.54 -0.59
CA VAL A 282 -3.41 -2.35 -1.35
C VAL A 282 -4.22 -1.39 -0.47
N GLY A 283 -5.10 -1.89 0.39
CA GLY A 283 -5.87 -1.08 1.35
C GLY A 283 -4.96 -0.34 2.33
N LYS A 284 -3.97 -1.05 2.90
CA LYS A 284 -2.92 -0.47 3.74
C LYS A 284 -2.13 0.59 2.97
N PHE A 285 -1.73 0.30 1.74
CA PHE A 285 -1.03 1.26 0.90
C PHE A 285 -1.85 2.54 0.65
N ILE A 286 -3.14 2.40 0.31
CA ILE A 286 -4.04 3.56 0.12
C ILE A 286 -4.14 4.39 1.41
N ALA A 287 -4.27 3.75 2.57
CA ALA A 287 -4.32 4.44 3.86
C ALA A 287 -3.02 5.20 4.15
N VAL A 288 -1.87 4.61 3.82
CA VAL A 288 -0.55 5.22 3.97
C VAL A 288 -0.39 6.45 3.08
N VAL A 289 -0.80 6.38 1.81
CA VAL A 289 -0.79 7.55 0.91
C VAL A 289 -1.81 8.61 1.35
N ALA A 290 -2.90 8.22 2.00
CA ALA A 290 -3.88 9.17 2.56
C ALA A 290 -3.28 10.09 3.62
N VAL A 291 -2.43 9.54 4.49
CA VAL A 291 -1.70 10.32 5.51
C VAL A 291 -0.88 11.42 4.83
N VAL A 292 -0.17 11.10 3.75
CA VAL A 292 0.62 12.09 3.01
C VAL A 292 -0.25 13.19 2.38
N MET A 293 -1.37 12.84 1.75
CA MET A 293 -2.22 13.90 1.16
C MET A 293 -2.79 14.84 2.22
N SER A 294 -3.09 14.32 3.43
CA SER A 294 -3.53 15.17 4.54
C SER A 294 -2.46 16.17 4.98
N VAL A 295 -1.16 15.83 4.85
CA VAL A 295 -0.07 16.77 5.09
C VAL A 295 -0.13 17.94 4.11
N ALA A 296 -0.40 17.68 2.84
CA ALA A 296 -0.52 18.73 1.84
C ALA A 296 -1.65 19.73 2.19
N ASP A 297 -2.80 19.22 2.63
CA ASP A 297 -3.92 20.06 3.08
C ASP A 297 -3.53 20.94 4.28
N VAL A 298 -2.87 20.36 5.29
CA VAL A 298 -2.36 21.10 6.47
C VAL A 298 -1.41 22.22 6.03
N VAL A 299 -0.55 21.97 5.04
CA VAL A 299 0.36 23.01 4.53
C VAL A 299 -0.43 24.11 3.83
N PHE A 300 -1.38 23.80 2.95
CA PHE A 300 -2.22 24.81 2.29
C PHE A 300 -2.94 25.70 3.31
N GLU A 301 -3.48 25.13 4.40
CA GLU A 301 -4.10 25.90 5.48
C GLU A 301 -3.12 26.85 6.21
N ILE A 302 -1.83 26.52 6.27
CA ILE A 302 -0.80 27.42 6.83
C ILE A 302 -0.51 28.57 5.85
N LEU A 303 -0.63 28.33 4.55
CA LEU A 303 -0.35 29.33 3.52
C LEU A 303 -1.38 30.45 3.49
N ASP A 304 -2.64 30.10 3.77
CA ASP A 304 -3.76 31.02 3.79
C ASP A 304 -3.74 32.00 4.99
N ILE A 305 -2.75 31.90 5.88
CA ILE A 305 -2.59 32.81 7.03
C ILE A 305 -1.98 34.13 6.56
N GLU A 306 -2.73 35.23 6.72
CA GLU A 306 -2.28 36.59 6.35
C GLU A 306 -1.13 37.12 7.22
N ASN A 307 -1.02 36.67 8.48
CA ASN A 307 0.03 37.12 9.41
C ASN A 307 1.27 36.21 9.33
N VAL A 308 2.36 36.76 8.80
CA VAL A 308 3.62 36.02 8.55
C VAL A 308 4.24 35.44 9.83
N VAL A 309 4.20 36.16 10.96
CA VAL A 309 4.71 35.63 12.24
C VAL A 309 3.91 34.40 12.68
N THR A 310 2.59 34.48 12.61
CA THR A 310 1.67 33.38 12.97
C THR A 310 1.86 32.19 12.02
N GLN A 311 2.07 32.46 10.74
CA GLN A 311 2.39 31.44 9.74
C GLN A 311 3.71 30.73 10.08
N CYS A 312 4.77 31.48 10.39
CA CYS A 312 6.08 30.91 10.73
C CYS A 312 6.03 30.07 12.02
N ASP A 313 5.32 30.51 13.06
CA ASP A 313 5.13 29.72 14.28
C ASP A 313 4.38 28.42 14.00
N LYS A 314 3.26 28.51 13.28
CA LYS A 314 2.48 27.32 12.91
C LYS A 314 3.30 26.36 12.05
N MET A 315 4.15 26.86 11.15
CA MET A 315 5.05 26.02 10.35
C MET A 315 6.05 25.25 11.23
N CYS A 316 6.69 25.92 12.20
CA CYS A 316 7.61 25.27 13.14
C CYS A 316 6.92 24.15 13.92
N ASP A 317 5.72 24.44 14.46
CA ASP A 317 4.95 23.49 15.25
C ASP A 317 4.50 22.28 14.42
N GLN A 318 4.10 22.51 13.16
CA GLN A 318 3.62 21.45 12.27
C GLN A 318 4.77 20.55 11.78
N LEU A 319 5.93 21.15 11.45
CA LEU A 319 7.14 20.41 11.09
C LEU A 319 7.63 19.55 12.25
N ASN A 320 7.60 20.02 13.50
CA ASN A 320 8.02 19.21 14.65
C ASN A 320 6.94 18.26 15.20
N GLY A 321 5.73 18.29 14.62
CA GLY A 321 4.58 17.55 15.11
C GLY A 321 3.90 16.73 14.01
N PRO A 322 2.67 17.10 13.57
CA PRO A 322 1.87 16.30 12.66
C PRO A 322 2.54 15.93 11.32
N ILE A 323 3.34 16.82 10.74
CA ILE A 323 4.01 16.56 9.45
C ILE A 323 5.08 15.47 9.63
N LYS A 324 5.93 15.61 10.65
CA LYS A 324 6.94 14.61 10.99
C LYS A 324 6.31 13.25 11.27
N GLN A 325 5.24 13.22 12.06
CA GLN A 325 4.53 11.97 12.35
C GLN A 325 3.99 11.32 11.07
N SER A 326 3.46 12.12 10.16
CA SER A 326 2.94 11.63 8.88
C SER A 326 4.03 10.98 8.01
N TYR A 327 5.27 11.48 8.07
CA TYR A 327 6.42 10.85 7.39
C TYR A 327 6.83 9.53 8.03
N LEU A 328 6.83 9.46 9.36
CA LEU A 328 7.06 8.21 10.09
C LEU A 328 6.00 7.16 9.71
N ASP A 329 4.73 7.58 9.72
CA ASP A 329 3.60 6.73 9.36
C ASP A 329 3.68 6.30 7.89
N TYR A 330 4.13 7.19 6.99
CA TYR A 330 4.33 6.88 5.58
C TYR A 330 5.39 5.80 5.39
N PHE A 331 6.62 6.03 5.85
CA PHE A 331 7.74 5.12 5.60
C PHE A 331 7.56 3.76 6.30
N ASN A 332 7.06 3.75 7.54
CA ASN A 332 6.71 2.49 8.22
C ASN A 332 5.50 1.79 7.56
N GLY A 333 4.57 2.58 7.03
CA GLY A 333 3.41 2.12 6.29
C GLY A 333 3.76 1.43 4.98
N ILE A 334 4.63 2.02 4.15
CA ILE A 334 5.05 1.41 2.88
C ILE A 334 5.87 0.13 3.12
N LYS A 335 6.69 0.07 4.18
CA LYS A 335 7.38 -1.15 4.62
C LYS A 335 6.38 -2.27 4.89
N THR A 336 5.39 -1.99 5.73
CA THR A 336 4.34 -2.96 6.11
C THR A 336 3.51 -3.39 4.90
N SER A 337 3.16 -2.43 4.04
CA SER A 337 2.34 -2.68 2.84
C SER A 337 3.10 -3.48 1.79
N ALA A 338 4.39 -3.18 1.57
CA ALA A 338 5.27 -3.92 0.66
C ALA A 338 5.40 -5.39 1.07
N ARG A 339 5.61 -5.66 2.37
CA ARG A 339 5.68 -7.03 2.91
C ARG A 339 4.38 -7.79 2.67
N ALA A 340 3.25 -7.17 3.01
CA ALA A 340 1.93 -7.77 2.81
C ALA A 340 1.65 -8.02 1.32
N TYR A 341 2.04 -7.08 0.45
CA TYR A 341 1.83 -7.18 -0.99
C TYR A 341 2.69 -8.30 -1.59
N LYS A 342 3.97 -8.39 -1.21
CA LYS A 342 4.86 -9.48 -1.63
C LYS A 342 4.30 -10.85 -1.25
N ALA A 343 3.87 -11.01 0.00
CA ALA A 343 3.29 -12.25 0.50
C ALA A 343 2.01 -12.67 -0.27
N ALA A 344 1.30 -11.71 -0.85
CA ALA A 344 0.07 -11.96 -1.58
C ALA A 344 0.27 -12.30 -3.07
N ILE A 345 1.25 -11.67 -3.74
CA ILE A 345 1.55 -11.94 -5.16
C ILE A 345 2.44 -13.17 -5.35
N GLN A 346 3.23 -13.49 -4.33
CA GLN A 346 4.02 -14.70 -4.22
C GLN A 346 3.51 -15.43 -2.96
N PRO A 347 2.34 -16.09 -3.01
CA PRO A 347 1.98 -17.02 -1.96
C PRO A 347 3.07 -18.10 -1.98
N ASP A 348 4.05 -17.99 -1.08
CA ASP A 348 5.28 -18.79 -1.15
C ASP A 348 4.98 -20.25 -1.52
N SER A 349 5.39 -20.65 -2.73
CA SER A 349 5.58 -22.06 -3.06
C SER A 349 6.86 -22.63 -2.41
N GLY A 350 7.38 -21.98 -1.35
CA GLY A 350 8.67 -22.34 -0.74
C GLY A 350 9.03 -21.73 0.63
N ASN A 351 8.10 -21.10 1.36
CA ASN A 351 8.38 -20.53 2.69
C ASN A 351 7.23 -20.74 3.69
N SER A 352 6.58 -21.90 3.60
CA SER A 352 5.51 -22.33 4.52
C SER A 352 5.95 -22.30 5.98
N ALA A 353 7.20 -22.67 6.27
CA ALA A 353 7.68 -22.80 7.64
C ALA A 353 7.59 -21.51 8.48
N GLY A 354 7.95 -20.34 7.93
CA GLY A 354 7.90 -19.07 8.68
C GLY A 354 6.47 -18.67 9.08
N ARG A 355 5.52 -18.82 8.15
CA ARG A 355 4.10 -18.54 8.39
C ARG A 355 3.45 -19.59 9.29
N ASP A 356 3.81 -20.86 9.14
CA ASP A 356 3.38 -21.95 10.01
C ASP A 356 3.87 -21.71 11.46
N ILE A 357 5.12 -21.27 11.65
CA ILE A 357 5.67 -20.89 12.97
C ILE A 357 4.90 -19.74 13.58
N GLN A 358 4.62 -18.68 12.82
CA GLN A 358 3.87 -17.55 13.33
C GLN A 358 2.43 -17.94 13.70
N GLN A 359 1.77 -18.75 12.88
CA GLN A 359 0.44 -19.27 13.18
C GLN A 359 0.44 -20.12 14.46
N MET A 360 1.45 -20.98 14.64
CA MET A 360 1.59 -21.78 15.85
C MET A 360 1.86 -20.94 17.09
N GLN A 361 2.74 -19.94 17.01
CA GLN A 361 2.99 -19.01 18.10
C GLN A 361 1.70 -18.29 18.53
N ASN A 362 0.90 -17.83 17.56
CA ASN A 362 -0.40 -17.22 17.82
C ASN A 362 -1.37 -18.21 18.50
N GLN A 363 -1.43 -19.46 18.03
CA GLN A 363 -2.31 -20.48 18.61
C GLN A 363 -1.85 -20.91 20.02
N ILE A 364 -0.55 -21.05 20.25
CA ILE A 364 0.03 -21.33 21.58
C ILE A 364 -0.26 -20.15 22.53
N GLN A 365 -0.11 -18.91 22.06
CA GLN A 365 -0.44 -17.73 22.87
C GLN A 365 -1.93 -17.69 23.25
N GLN A 366 -2.81 -18.11 22.33
CA GLN A 366 -4.26 -18.12 22.55
C GLN A 366 -4.72 -19.29 23.44
N TRP A 367 -4.17 -20.48 23.25
CA TRP A 367 -4.68 -21.73 23.84
C TRP A 367 -3.73 -22.36 24.86
N GLY A 368 -2.60 -21.72 25.14
CA GLY A 368 -1.51 -22.23 25.99
C GLY A 368 -0.67 -23.35 25.35
N SER A 369 -1.19 -24.00 24.30
CA SER A 369 -0.52 -25.08 23.57
C SER A 369 -1.28 -25.44 22.29
N ILE A 370 -0.65 -26.22 21.41
CA ILE A 370 -1.29 -26.87 20.26
C ILE A 370 -1.07 -28.38 20.32
N THR A 371 -2.01 -29.17 19.76
CA THR A 371 -1.85 -30.63 19.65
C THR A 371 -1.55 -31.01 18.21
N GLN A 372 -0.42 -31.67 17.97
CA GLN A 372 -0.05 -32.19 16.66
C GLN A 372 0.45 -33.64 16.80
N PHE A 373 0.00 -34.55 15.93
CA PHE A 373 0.33 -35.98 16.00
C PHE A 373 0.09 -36.62 17.39
N GLY A 374 -0.92 -36.13 18.12
CA GLY A 374 -1.23 -36.58 19.48
C GLY A 374 -0.28 -36.04 20.57
N ILE A 375 0.52 -35.02 20.27
CA ILE A 375 1.51 -34.43 21.16
C ILE A 375 1.18 -32.97 21.44
N GLN A 376 1.17 -32.58 22.71
CA GLN A 376 0.97 -31.19 23.16
C GLN A 376 2.29 -30.40 23.09
N ILE A 377 2.31 -29.35 22.27
CA ILE A 377 3.43 -28.44 22.06
C ILE A 377 3.10 -27.11 22.75
N ALA A 378 3.95 -26.69 23.68
CA ALA A 378 3.75 -25.47 24.47
C ALA A 378 4.68 -24.32 24.06
N GLU A 379 5.74 -24.59 23.29
CA GLU A 379 6.65 -23.57 22.79
C GLU A 379 7.28 -24.02 21.47
N ILE A 380 7.48 -23.07 20.56
CA ILE A 380 8.23 -23.26 19.31
C ILE A 380 9.15 -22.06 19.08
N THR A 381 10.40 -22.32 18.73
CA THR A 381 11.39 -21.28 18.42
C THR A 381 11.50 -21.04 16.91
N GLY A 382 11.74 -19.79 16.53
CA GLY A 382 11.88 -19.34 15.13
C GLY A 382 11.09 -18.06 14.85
N THR A 383 11.46 -17.35 13.77
CA THR A 383 10.74 -16.16 13.30
C THR A 383 10.50 -16.24 11.79
N ALA A 384 9.35 -15.73 11.34
CA ALA A 384 9.02 -15.63 9.93
C ALA A 384 9.96 -14.67 9.16
N ASP A 385 10.68 -13.81 9.88
CA ASP A 385 11.48 -12.72 9.33
C ASP A 385 12.97 -13.10 9.12
N ASN A 386 13.39 -14.33 9.45
CA ASN A 386 14.76 -14.80 9.24
C ASN A 386 14.88 -15.69 7.98
N PRO A 387 15.36 -15.16 6.83
CA PRO A 387 15.51 -15.93 5.59
C PRO A 387 16.59 -17.04 5.67
N ASP A 388 17.48 -16.97 6.65
CA ASP A 388 18.58 -17.92 6.85
C ASP A 388 18.22 -19.06 7.81
N GLN A 389 17.08 -18.99 8.50
CA GLN A 389 16.65 -20.06 9.38
C GLN A 389 16.39 -21.33 8.55
N LYS A 390 16.93 -22.48 8.97
CA LYS A 390 16.71 -23.80 8.31
C LYS A 390 16.05 -24.83 9.22
N SER A 391 16.04 -24.57 10.53
CA SER A 391 15.48 -25.45 11.57
C SER A 391 15.18 -24.67 12.87
N GLY A 392 14.51 -25.32 13.83
CA GLY A 392 14.26 -24.78 15.17
C GLY A 392 13.90 -25.88 16.17
N THR A 393 13.51 -25.46 17.38
CA THR A 393 13.13 -26.36 18.49
C THR A 393 11.65 -26.25 18.82
N ALA A 394 11.04 -27.37 19.20
CA ALA A 394 9.69 -27.45 19.75
C ALA A 394 9.74 -28.14 21.12
N THR A 395 9.08 -27.57 22.12
CA THR A 395 9.06 -28.11 23.49
C THR A 395 7.71 -28.74 23.80
N LYS A 396 7.76 -30.01 24.22
CA LYS A 396 6.58 -30.80 24.60
C LYS A 396 6.33 -30.74 26.10
N THR A 397 5.06 -30.69 26.49
CA THR A 397 4.60 -30.90 27.88
C THR A 397 3.65 -32.11 27.92
N ASP A 398 4.18 -33.32 28.08
CA ASP A 398 3.33 -34.44 28.52
C ASP A 398 3.39 -34.54 30.04
N HIS A 399 2.22 -34.62 30.66
CA HIS A 399 2.03 -34.65 32.11
C HIS A 399 2.56 -35.92 32.84
N ALA A 400 3.45 -36.72 32.22
CA ALA A 400 3.90 -37.98 32.84
C ALA A 400 5.35 -38.40 32.57
N PHE A 401 6.09 -37.75 31.68
CA PHE A 401 7.50 -38.09 31.42
C PHE A 401 8.31 -36.81 31.20
N SER A 402 9.51 -36.76 31.78
CA SER A 402 10.48 -35.66 31.70
C SER A 402 10.52 -35.01 30.31
N GLY A 403 10.39 -33.68 30.26
CA GLY A 403 10.23 -32.91 29.02
C GLY A 403 11.27 -33.24 27.95
N TYR A 404 10.80 -33.48 26.74
CA TYR A 404 11.62 -33.71 25.55
C TYR A 404 11.54 -32.50 24.61
N ASN A 405 12.67 -32.16 24.00
CA ASN A 405 12.74 -31.16 22.93
C ASN A 405 12.83 -31.88 21.58
N GLY A 406 11.95 -31.53 20.65
CA GLY A 406 12.02 -31.96 19.25
C GLY A 406 12.68 -30.89 18.37
N SER A 407 13.20 -31.31 17.21
CA SER A 407 13.64 -30.38 16.16
C SER A 407 12.70 -30.42 14.95
N TRP A 408 12.59 -29.29 14.26
CA TRP A 408 11.85 -29.14 13.01
C TRP A 408 12.74 -28.53 11.91
N GLU A 409 12.46 -28.80 10.64
CA GLU A 409 13.19 -28.30 9.45
C GLU A 409 12.23 -27.63 8.43
N ILE A 410 12.70 -26.66 7.64
CA ILE A 410 11.89 -25.96 6.62
C ILE A 410 11.59 -26.89 5.43
N GLY A 411 10.30 -27.10 5.11
CA GLY A 411 9.92 -27.76 3.85
C GLY A 411 8.57 -28.51 3.79
N ASN A 412 7.75 -28.49 4.85
CA ASN A 412 6.35 -28.96 4.95
C ASN A 412 6.14 -29.39 6.40
N TRP A 413 5.60 -28.49 7.23
CA TRP A 413 5.40 -28.82 8.64
C TRP A 413 4.20 -29.78 8.77
N GLY A 414 4.51 -31.04 9.12
CA GLY A 414 3.63 -32.20 9.08
C GLY A 414 4.41 -33.48 8.79
N ASP A 415 5.43 -33.41 7.92
CA ASP A 415 6.19 -34.61 7.50
C ASP A 415 7.59 -34.74 8.14
N THR A 416 8.11 -33.70 8.80
CA THR A 416 9.52 -33.63 9.26
C THR A 416 9.75 -33.39 10.75
N LEU A 417 8.72 -33.37 11.60
CA LEU A 417 8.90 -33.19 13.05
C LEU A 417 9.61 -34.43 13.65
N ARG A 418 10.86 -34.28 14.11
CA ARG A 418 11.65 -35.37 14.69
C ARG A 418 11.85 -35.14 16.19
N PHE A 419 11.28 -36.03 17.00
CA PHE A 419 11.64 -36.12 18.40
C PHE A 419 12.82 -37.08 18.56
N THR A 420 13.91 -36.57 19.09
CA THR A 420 15.05 -37.39 19.52
C THR A 420 14.90 -37.70 21.01
N ASN A 421 14.96 -38.99 21.36
CA ASN A 421 14.97 -39.46 22.75
C ASN A 421 16.27 -39.13 23.47
#